data_AF-A0AAU5M9L6-F1
#
_entry.id   AF-A0AAU5M9L6-F1
#
_cell.length_a   1.000
_cell.length_b   1.000
_cell.length_c   1.000
_cell.angle_alpha   90.00
_cell.angle_beta   90.00
_cell.angle_gamma   90.00
#
_symmetry.space_group_name_H-M   'P 1'
#
loop_
_entity.id
_entity.type
_entity.pdbx_description
1 polymer ?
#
loop_
_entity_poly.entity_id
_entity_poly.type
_entity_poly.pdbx_seq_one_letter_code
_entity_poly.pdbx_strand_id
1 'polypeptide(L)'
;MSAGMTAADWAAQQVAAVRDDPSGRLALMQRCYYGPYGKAPRHLPYGRAATSAMRWELRRGVLQPPSSDRPGSPWWRAANERVLRDGCEAVALSGDLPGTSSSRTVDFWLSFAEYPTARAWWRAHNGSVVAAYVEHRQLAEAETAAERFFMNVVLCRVLYAHALVAAPRLALGWLRPIAPLLGDPRLGMTGIFFQLSRVLPDEYPLRDDPRFYLGQELGLGRLLDFGVIVPRLQQIYEWSAHELAEPGLLEFIADGTLTYAWPLDDRDVWRPPPSLALQLSRRLLPPQRRVTGRSG
;
A
#
# COMPACT_ATOMS: atom_id res chain seq x y z
N MET A 1 41.78 -4.88 -0.75
CA MET A 1 40.68 -4.84 -1.74
C MET A 1 39.59 -3.95 -1.15
N SER A 2 39.38 -2.75 -1.69
CA SER A 2 38.20 -1.96 -1.32
C SER A 2 37.00 -2.83 -1.70
N ALA A 3 36.17 -3.22 -0.74
CA ALA A 3 34.90 -3.84 -1.07
C ALA A 3 34.17 -2.87 -2.01
N GLY A 4 33.89 -3.31 -3.24
CA GLY A 4 33.12 -2.51 -4.18
C GLY A 4 31.74 -2.22 -3.58
N MET A 5 31.22 -1.01 -3.82
CA MET A 5 29.88 -0.63 -3.41
C MET A 5 28.86 -1.65 -3.92
N THR A 6 28.07 -2.26 -3.03
CA THR A 6 27.00 -3.17 -3.43
C THR A 6 25.77 -2.40 -3.90
N ALA A 7 24.85 -3.07 -4.60
CA ALA A 7 23.56 -2.50 -4.97
C ALA A 7 22.75 -2.01 -3.75
N ALA A 8 22.80 -2.75 -2.64
CA ALA A 8 22.14 -2.38 -1.39
C ALA A 8 22.78 -1.12 -0.76
N ASP A 9 24.10 -1.03 -0.74
CA ASP A 9 24.82 0.16 -0.26
C ASP A 9 24.48 1.39 -1.12
N TRP A 10 24.47 1.23 -2.44
CA TRP A 10 24.10 2.28 -3.37
C TRP A 10 22.66 2.76 -3.13
N ALA A 11 21.70 1.82 -2.99
CA ALA A 11 20.31 2.15 -2.74
C ALA A 11 20.14 2.89 -1.40
N ALA A 12 20.83 2.46 -0.34
CA ALA A 12 20.84 3.15 0.94
C ALA A 12 21.37 4.59 0.80
N GLN A 13 22.44 4.80 0.02
CA GLN A 13 22.98 6.14 -0.25
C GLN A 13 22.01 7.02 -1.04
N GLN A 14 21.35 6.50 -2.07
CA GLN A 14 20.36 7.25 -2.84
C GLN A 14 19.19 7.72 -1.96
N VAL A 15 18.66 6.82 -1.11
CA VAL A 15 17.57 7.16 -0.19
C VAL A 15 18.02 8.14 0.88
N ALA A 16 19.21 7.95 1.46
CA ALA A 16 19.77 8.86 2.46
C ALA A 16 19.95 10.29 1.91
N ALA A 17 20.38 10.43 0.65
CA ALA A 17 20.58 11.72 0.00
C ALA A 17 19.29 12.54 -0.15
N VAL A 18 18.12 11.88 -0.20
CA VAL A 18 16.81 12.54 -0.33
C VAL A 18 15.95 12.41 0.93
N ARG A 19 16.47 11.86 2.03
CA ARG A 19 15.70 11.57 3.24
C ARG A 19 14.90 12.77 3.73
N ASP A 20 15.53 13.94 3.76
CA ASP A 20 14.93 15.19 4.23
C ASP A 20 14.50 16.12 3.09
N ASP A 21 14.40 15.60 1.86
CA ASP A 21 13.90 16.32 0.68
C ASP A 21 12.66 15.62 0.12
N PRO A 22 11.43 16.06 0.48
CA PRO A 22 10.20 15.47 -0.05
C PRO A 22 10.11 15.47 -1.58
N SER A 23 10.60 16.54 -2.22
CA SER A 23 10.62 16.64 -3.68
C SER A 23 11.68 15.71 -4.28
N GLY A 24 12.83 15.59 -3.62
CA GLY A 24 13.89 14.64 -3.93
C GLY A 24 13.43 13.18 -3.86
N ARG A 25 12.62 12.81 -2.86
CA ARG A 25 11.99 11.49 -2.76
C ARG A 25 11.10 11.18 -3.96
N LEU A 26 10.24 12.14 -4.36
CA LEU A 26 9.40 12.01 -5.55
C LEU A 26 10.25 11.83 -6.82
N ALA A 27 11.29 12.65 -6.97
CA ALA A 27 12.20 12.56 -8.11
C ALA A 27 12.96 11.22 -8.15
N LEU A 28 13.41 10.71 -7.00
CA LEU A 28 14.09 9.41 -6.89
C LEU A 28 13.16 8.26 -7.30
N MET A 29 11.92 8.24 -6.79
CA MET A 29 10.91 7.26 -7.18
C MET A 29 10.68 7.29 -8.70
N GLN A 30 10.52 8.48 -9.29
CA GLN A 30 10.31 8.62 -10.73
C GLN A 30 11.50 8.09 -11.54
N ARG A 31 12.73 8.39 -11.11
CA ARG A 31 13.95 7.88 -11.75
C ARG A 31 13.99 6.35 -11.82
N CYS A 32 13.50 5.65 -10.80
CA CYS A 32 13.49 4.19 -10.78
C CYS A 32 12.72 3.59 -11.97
N TYR A 33 11.68 4.27 -12.47
CA TYR A 33 10.91 3.80 -13.64
C TYR A 33 11.59 4.05 -14.98
N TYR A 34 12.70 4.80 -15.03
CA TYR A 34 13.53 4.92 -16.23
C TYR A 34 14.57 3.79 -16.33
N GLY A 35 14.68 2.94 -15.30
CA GLY A 35 15.64 1.83 -15.25
C GLY A 35 17.09 2.29 -15.15
N PRO A 36 18.04 1.34 -15.06
CA PRO A 36 19.45 1.63 -14.79
C PRO A 36 20.12 2.47 -15.88
N TYR A 37 19.67 2.35 -17.13
CA TYR A 37 20.25 3.02 -18.29
C TYR A 37 19.44 4.26 -18.73
N GLY A 38 18.47 4.72 -17.92
CA GLY A 38 17.63 5.87 -18.21
C GLY A 38 16.61 5.67 -19.34
N LYS A 39 16.46 4.44 -19.86
CA LYS A 39 15.52 4.08 -20.93
C LYS A 39 14.80 2.77 -20.58
N ALA A 40 13.60 2.89 -20.03
CA ALA A 40 12.75 1.75 -19.68
C ALA A 40 11.28 1.97 -20.09
N PRO A 41 10.98 2.07 -21.40
CA PRO A 41 9.66 2.47 -21.90
C PRO A 41 8.52 1.54 -21.45
N ARG A 42 8.82 0.25 -21.17
CA ARG A 42 7.84 -0.73 -20.69
C ARG A 42 7.42 -0.48 -19.23
N HIS A 43 8.23 0.22 -18.45
CA HIS A 43 8.03 0.46 -17.02
C HIS A 43 7.33 1.80 -16.77
N LEU A 44 7.55 2.81 -17.62
CA LEU A 44 7.01 4.16 -17.45
C LEU A 44 5.49 4.23 -17.18
N PRO A 45 4.62 3.45 -17.84
CA PRO A 45 3.18 3.50 -17.55
C PRO A 45 2.84 3.14 -16.10
N TYR A 46 3.63 2.26 -15.47
CA TYR A 46 3.42 1.79 -14.09
C TYR A 46 3.79 2.86 -13.04
N GLY A 47 4.64 3.83 -13.40
CA GLY A 47 5.02 4.94 -12.51
C GLY A 47 3.88 5.90 -12.18
N ARG A 48 2.73 5.81 -12.87
CA ARG A 48 1.58 6.71 -12.67
C ARG A 48 0.97 6.57 -11.28
N ALA A 49 0.69 5.35 -10.83
CA ALA A 49 0.12 5.09 -9.51
C ALA A 49 1.08 5.53 -8.39
N ALA A 50 2.36 5.15 -8.47
CA ALA A 50 3.38 5.57 -7.52
C ALA A 50 3.56 7.11 -7.47
N THR A 51 3.56 7.78 -8.62
CA THR A 51 3.63 9.25 -8.69
C THR A 51 2.41 9.90 -8.04
N SER A 52 1.21 9.35 -8.25
CA SER A 52 0.00 9.86 -7.60
C SER A 52 0.06 9.71 -6.09
N ALA A 53 0.52 8.56 -5.59
CA ALA A 53 0.71 8.30 -4.16
C ALA A 53 1.71 9.28 -3.54
N MET A 54 2.91 9.39 -4.11
CA MET A 54 3.93 10.33 -3.65
C MET A 54 3.42 11.77 -3.64
N ARG A 55 2.74 12.23 -4.69
CA ARG A 55 2.18 13.59 -4.73
C ARG A 55 1.13 13.82 -3.64
N TRP A 56 0.34 12.82 -3.31
CA TRP A 56 -0.59 12.89 -2.18
C TRP A 56 0.17 12.97 -0.84
N GLU A 57 1.20 12.15 -0.63
CA GLU A 57 2.05 12.21 0.57
C GLU A 57 2.71 13.58 0.75
N LEU A 58 3.18 14.18 -0.35
CA LEU A 58 3.73 15.55 -0.36
C LEU A 58 2.67 16.59 0.02
N ARG A 59 1.48 16.53 -0.58
CA ARG A 59 0.40 17.49 -0.28
C ARG A 59 -0.09 17.39 1.16
N ARG A 60 -0.22 16.18 1.72
CA ARG A 60 -0.60 15.98 3.13
C ARG A 60 0.45 16.46 4.11
N GLY A 61 1.69 16.62 3.67
CA GLY A 61 2.81 16.98 4.53
C GLY A 61 3.36 15.81 5.36
N VAL A 62 2.96 14.57 5.10
CA VAL A 62 3.44 13.41 5.88
C VAL A 62 4.94 13.14 5.70
N LEU A 63 5.55 13.67 4.63
CA LEU A 63 6.99 13.52 4.37
C LEU A 63 7.84 14.70 4.85
N GLN A 64 7.25 15.73 5.47
CA GLN A 64 8.01 16.91 5.89
C GLN A 64 9.19 16.54 6.82
N PRO A 65 10.35 17.21 6.71
CA PRO A 65 11.53 16.90 7.52
C PRO A 65 11.27 17.05 9.03
N PRO A 66 11.99 16.30 9.89
CA PRO A 66 11.86 16.44 11.34
C PRO A 66 12.23 17.84 11.86
N SER A 67 13.07 18.58 11.12
CA SER A 67 13.48 19.95 11.43
C SER A 67 12.54 21.03 10.90
N SER A 68 11.44 20.65 10.23
CA SER A 68 10.42 21.60 9.76
C SER A 68 9.59 22.15 10.92
N ASP A 69 9.08 23.37 10.80
CA ASP A 69 8.09 23.95 11.74
C ASP A 69 6.84 23.06 11.88
N ARG A 70 6.54 22.28 10.84
CA ARG A 70 5.49 21.26 10.82
C ARG A 70 6.12 19.95 10.33
N PRO A 71 6.69 19.14 11.23
CA PRO A 71 7.33 17.88 10.85
C PRO A 71 6.29 16.88 10.36
N GLY A 72 6.70 16.02 9.44
CA GLY A 72 5.86 14.95 8.90
C GLY A 72 5.77 13.76 9.86
N SER A 73 5.06 12.72 9.41
CA SER A 73 4.92 11.48 10.16
C SER A 73 6.22 10.68 10.12
N PRO A 74 6.78 10.29 11.29
CA PRO A 74 7.90 9.36 11.34
C PRO A 74 7.59 8.03 10.64
N TRP A 75 6.36 7.52 10.80
CA TRP A 75 5.94 6.26 10.19
C TRP A 75 5.86 6.36 8.66
N TRP A 76 5.18 7.38 8.12
CA TRP A 76 5.05 7.55 6.66
C TRP A 76 6.41 7.76 6.00
N ARG A 77 7.31 8.52 6.64
CA ARG A 77 8.68 8.72 6.14
C ARG A 77 9.47 7.41 6.09
N ALA A 78 9.36 6.57 7.11
CA ALA A 78 10.03 5.27 7.18
C ALA A 78 9.45 4.28 6.14
N ALA A 79 8.13 4.20 6.02
CA ALA A 79 7.47 3.36 5.03
C ALA A 79 7.82 3.77 3.60
N ASN A 80 7.86 5.07 3.34
CA ASN A 80 8.30 5.64 2.08
C ASN A 80 9.77 5.29 1.77
N GLU A 81 10.68 5.40 2.76
CA GLU A 81 12.09 5.01 2.60
C GLU A 81 12.24 3.53 2.23
N ARG A 82 11.43 2.64 2.82
CA ARG A 82 11.45 1.21 2.49
C ARG A 82 11.08 0.97 1.03
N VAL A 83 9.99 1.57 0.55
CA VAL A 83 9.56 1.44 -0.86
C VAL A 83 10.61 2.00 -1.82
N LEU A 84 11.19 3.17 -1.50
CA LEU A 84 12.26 3.77 -2.31
C LEU A 84 13.51 2.88 -2.35
N ARG A 85 13.93 2.34 -1.21
CA ARG A 85 15.12 1.50 -1.09
C ARG A 85 15.00 0.25 -1.95
N ASP A 86 13.90 -0.49 -1.81
CA ASP A 86 13.68 -1.73 -2.56
C ASP A 86 13.67 -1.49 -4.07
N GLY A 87 13.02 -0.41 -4.52
CA GLY A 87 13.00 -0.02 -5.94
C GLY A 87 14.38 0.43 -6.45
N CYS A 88 15.12 1.21 -5.68
CA CYS A 88 16.48 1.63 -6.04
C CYS A 88 17.43 0.44 -6.14
N GLU A 89 17.37 -0.48 -5.18
CA GLU A 89 18.23 -1.65 -5.16
C GLU A 89 17.98 -2.55 -6.38
N ALA A 90 16.71 -2.79 -6.73
CA ALA A 90 16.37 -3.56 -7.92
C ALA A 90 16.86 -2.88 -9.22
N VAL A 91 16.81 -1.55 -9.30
CA VAL A 91 17.38 -0.80 -10.42
C VAL A 91 18.91 -0.95 -10.47
N ALA A 92 19.59 -0.86 -9.33
CA ALA A 92 21.04 -1.04 -9.24
C ALA A 92 21.47 -2.46 -9.66
N LEU A 93 20.79 -3.49 -9.16
CA LEU A 93 21.03 -4.89 -9.54
C LEU A 93 20.74 -5.14 -11.03
N SER A 94 19.70 -4.52 -11.59
CA SER A 94 19.41 -4.58 -13.03
C SER A 94 20.45 -3.84 -13.90
N GLY A 95 21.26 -2.98 -13.28
CA GLY A 95 22.35 -2.22 -13.90
C GLY A 95 23.74 -2.79 -13.58
N ASP A 96 23.82 -4.07 -13.24
CA ASP A 96 25.05 -4.83 -13.01
C ASP A 96 25.88 -4.35 -11.80
N LEU A 97 25.30 -3.59 -10.85
CA LEU A 97 25.96 -3.38 -9.56
C LEU A 97 26.07 -4.72 -8.79
N PRO A 98 27.20 -4.99 -8.13
CA PRO A 98 27.42 -6.26 -7.45
C PRO A 98 26.53 -6.43 -6.22
N GLY A 99 26.27 -7.69 -5.87
CA GLY A 99 25.50 -8.06 -4.68
C GLY A 99 24.36 -9.02 -5.01
N THR A 100 23.71 -9.53 -3.98
CA THR A 100 22.43 -10.21 -4.07
C THR A 100 21.33 -9.28 -3.54
N SER A 101 20.08 -9.58 -3.86
CA SER A 101 18.95 -8.90 -3.25
C SER A 101 19.02 -8.96 -1.71
N SER A 102 18.84 -7.82 -1.06
CA SER A 102 18.87 -7.67 0.39
C SER A 102 17.60 -8.22 1.06
N SER A 103 16.52 -8.36 0.30
CA SER A 103 15.25 -8.84 0.78
C SER A 103 14.39 -9.44 -0.33
N ARG A 104 13.38 -10.23 0.05
CA ARG A 104 12.41 -10.79 -0.88
C ARG A 104 11.59 -9.73 -1.63
N THR A 105 11.40 -8.56 -1.04
CA THR A 105 10.68 -7.47 -1.71
C THR A 105 11.49 -6.92 -2.88
N VAL A 106 12.83 -6.90 -2.77
CA VAL A 106 13.73 -6.59 -3.90
C VAL A 106 13.62 -7.66 -5.00
N ASP A 107 13.51 -8.94 -4.67
CA ASP A 107 13.27 -10.00 -5.66
C ASP A 107 11.97 -9.77 -6.45
N PHE A 108 10.90 -9.30 -5.79
CA PHE A 108 9.66 -8.94 -6.48
C PHE A 108 9.85 -7.75 -7.43
N TRP A 109 10.65 -6.75 -7.04
CA TRP A 109 10.98 -5.63 -7.92
C TRP A 109 11.83 -6.06 -9.12
N LEU A 110 12.79 -6.99 -8.94
CA LEU A 110 13.54 -7.60 -10.04
C LEU A 110 12.63 -8.37 -10.99
N SER A 111 11.70 -9.17 -10.45
CA SER A 111 10.70 -9.88 -11.26
C SER A 111 9.81 -8.91 -12.06
N PHE A 112 9.41 -7.78 -11.48
CA PHE A 112 8.72 -6.71 -12.21
C PHE A 112 9.60 -6.04 -13.27
N ALA A 113 10.89 -5.82 -12.96
CA ALA A 113 11.83 -5.22 -13.90
C ALA A 113 11.98 -6.09 -15.16
N GLU A 114 12.06 -7.41 -15.00
CA GLU A 114 12.15 -8.38 -16.09
C GLU A 114 10.82 -8.55 -16.84
N TYR A 115 9.71 -8.71 -16.11
CA TYR A 115 8.38 -9.00 -16.65
C TYR A 115 7.32 -7.98 -16.16
N PRO A 116 7.30 -6.76 -16.73
CA PRO A 116 6.45 -5.68 -16.25
C PRO A 116 4.96 -5.93 -16.54
N THR A 117 4.25 -6.43 -15.53
CA THR A 117 2.81 -6.66 -15.51
C THR A 117 2.17 -5.94 -14.32
N ALA A 118 0.85 -5.68 -14.38
CA ALA A 118 0.12 -5.09 -13.25
C ALA A 118 0.23 -5.96 -11.98
N ARG A 119 0.18 -7.28 -12.13
CA ARG A 119 0.37 -8.23 -11.02
C ARG A 119 1.77 -8.12 -10.42
N ALA A 120 2.81 -8.16 -11.25
CA ALA A 120 4.20 -8.07 -10.78
C ALA A 120 4.45 -6.72 -10.07
N TRP A 121 3.91 -5.62 -10.61
CA TRP A 121 4.02 -4.30 -10.00
C TRP A 121 3.35 -4.25 -8.62
N TRP A 122 2.10 -4.70 -8.51
CA TRP A 122 1.40 -4.71 -7.22
C TRP A 122 2.07 -5.63 -6.21
N ARG A 123 2.61 -6.77 -6.64
CA ARG A 123 3.35 -7.68 -5.77
C ARG A 123 4.62 -7.04 -5.22
N ALA A 124 5.38 -6.36 -6.07
CA ALA A 124 6.60 -5.64 -5.66
C ALA A 124 6.27 -4.47 -4.73
N HIS A 125 5.38 -3.57 -5.17
CA HIS A 125 4.95 -2.41 -4.39
C HIS A 125 4.35 -2.81 -3.04
N ASN A 126 3.36 -3.70 -3.02
CA ASN A 126 2.71 -4.09 -1.77
C ASN A 126 3.60 -4.97 -0.90
N GLY A 127 4.56 -5.70 -1.48
CA GLY A 127 5.60 -6.36 -0.71
C GLY A 127 6.37 -5.35 0.13
N SER A 128 6.89 -4.29 -0.48
CA SER A 128 7.60 -3.22 0.23
C SER A 128 6.72 -2.49 1.23
N VAL A 129 5.46 -2.19 0.87
CA VAL A 129 4.50 -1.54 1.78
C VAL A 129 4.23 -2.43 3.00
N VAL A 130 3.85 -3.69 2.81
CA VAL A 130 3.54 -4.59 3.94
C VAL A 130 4.77 -4.81 4.82
N ALA A 131 5.95 -4.96 4.22
CA ALA A 131 7.19 -5.09 4.98
C ALA A 131 7.45 -3.85 5.84
N ALA A 132 7.15 -2.64 5.35
CA ALA A 132 7.20 -1.42 6.15
C ALA A 132 6.17 -1.39 7.29
N TYR A 133 4.94 -1.87 7.07
CA TYR A 133 3.94 -1.98 8.14
C TYR A 133 4.44 -2.91 9.26
N VAL A 134 5.03 -4.06 8.90
CA VAL A 134 5.61 -4.99 9.88
C VAL A 134 6.81 -4.36 10.60
N GLU A 135 7.76 -3.81 9.87
CA GLU A 135 9.02 -3.26 10.41
C GLU A 135 8.81 -2.04 11.31
N HIS A 136 7.83 -1.19 10.99
CA HIS A 136 7.65 0.12 11.64
C HIS A 136 6.39 0.21 12.50
N ARG A 137 5.85 -0.92 12.95
CA ARG A 137 4.64 -0.96 13.80
C ARG A 137 4.72 -0.02 15.01
N GLN A 138 5.86 0.05 15.69
CA GLN A 138 6.04 0.93 16.84
C GLN A 138 5.88 2.42 16.49
N LEU A 139 6.31 2.83 15.30
CA LEU A 139 6.11 4.21 14.82
C LEU A 139 4.63 4.49 14.56
N ALA A 140 3.88 3.50 14.05
CA ALA A 140 2.43 3.64 13.90
C ALA A 140 1.70 3.70 15.24
N GLU A 141 2.16 2.95 16.25
CA GLU A 141 1.56 2.99 17.60
C GLU A 141 1.68 4.36 18.27
N ALA A 142 2.70 5.14 17.91
CA ALA A 142 2.92 6.51 18.38
C ALA A 142 2.07 7.57 17.64
N GLU A 143 1.38 7.20 16.54
CA GLU A 143 0.54 8.12 15.77
C GLU A 143 -0.82 8.35 16.43
N THR A 144 -1.50 9.42 16.03
CA THR A 144 -2.85 9.72 16.53
C THR A 144 -3.83 8.62 16.13
N ALA A 145 -4.94 8.48 16.86
CA ALA A 145 -5.99 7.52 16.51
C ALA A 145 -6.49 7.72 15.06
N ALA A 146 -6.66 8.96 14.61
CA ALA A 146 -7.08 9.23 13.23
C ALA A 146 -6.06 8.76 12.19
N GLU A 147 -4.76 8.97 12.43
CA GLU A 147 -3.70 8.50 11.54
C GLU A 147 -3.61 6.97 11.54
N ARG A 148 -3.69 6.30 12.70
CA ARG A 148 -3.71 4.83 12.78
C ARG A 148 -4.93 4.23 12.07
N PHE A 149 -6.10 4.84 12.23
CA PHE A 149 -7.30 4.46 11.48
C PHE A 149 -7.05 4.58 9.97
N PHE A 150 -6.48 5.70 9.55
CA PHE A 150 -6.20 5.93 8.14
C PHE A 150 -5.18 4.94 7.56
N MET A 151 -4.12 4.60 8.29
CA MET A 151 -3.17 3.56 7.89
C MET A 151 -3.87 2.21 7.62
N ASN A 152 -4.80 1.79 8.49
CA ASN A 152 -5.58 0.58 8.28
C ASN A 152 -6.42 0.63 7.00
N VAL A 153 -7.04 1.78 6.69
CA VAL A 153 -7.80 1.98 5.45
C VAL A 153 -6.90 1.96 4.22
N VAL A 154 -5.72 2.60 4.28
CA VAL A 154 -4.74 2.55 3.19
C VAL A 154 -4.31 1.11 2.95
N LEU A 155 -3.93 0.38 4.01
CA LEU A 155 -3.51 -1.01 3.90
C LEU A 155 -4.60 -1.88 3.25
N CYS A 156 -5.83 -1.80 3.75
CA CYS A 156 -6.91 -2.64 3.22
C CYS A 156 -7.16 -2.39 1.73
N ARG A 157 -7.11 -1.12 1.30
CA ARG A 157 -7.29 -0.74 -0.10
C ARG A 157 -6.12 -1.24 -0.94
N VAL A 158 -4.87 -1.19 -0.46
CA VAL A 158 -3.70 -1.57 -1.31
C VAL A 158 -3.71 -3.05 -1.57
N LEU A 159 -4.03 -3.83 -0.54
CA LEU A 159 -4.24 -5.26 -0.67
C LEU A 159 -5.42 -5.58 -1.60
N TYR A 160 -6.51 -4.82 -1.50
CA TYR A 160 -7.66 -5.01 -2.38
C TYR A 160 -7.35 -4.77 -3.86
N ALA A 161 -6.62 -3.71 -4.22
CA ALA A 161 -6.29 -3.50 -5.64
C ALA A 161 -5.28 -4.51 -6.18
N HIS A 162 -4.38 -5.01 -5.33
CA HIS A 162 -3.57 -6.16 -5.72
C HIS A 162 -4.46 -7.38 -6.00
N ALA A 163 -5.45 -7.65 -5.14
CA ALA A 163 -6.41 -8.73 -5.36
C ALA A 163 -7.25 -8.53 -6.64
N LEU A 164 -7.58 -7.29 -7.04
CA LEU A 164 -8.30 -7.02 -8.29
C LEU A 164 -7.55 -7.56 -9.52
N VAL A 165 -6.22 -7.49 -9.55
CA VAL A 165 -5.42 -7.97 -10.68
C VAL A 165 -4.93 -9.41 -10.50
N ALA A 166 -4.70 -9.87 -9.26
CA ALA A 166 -4.03 -11.13 -8.99
C ALA A 166 -4.97 -12.24 -8.49
N ALA A 167 -6.12 -11.87 -7.91
CA ALA A 167 -7.16 -12.76 -7.40
C ALA A 167 -8.57 -12.22 -7.71
N PRO A 168 -8.94 -12.01 -8.98
CA PRO A 168 -10.15 -11.27 -9.36
C PRO A 168 -11.45 -11.94 -8.90
N ARG A 169 -11.44 -13.27 -8.72
CA ARG A 169 -12.56 -14.03 -8.12
C ARG A 169 -12.73 -13.72 -6.63
N LEU A 170 -11.65 -13.55 -5.90
CA LEU A 170 -11.68 -13.12 -4.51
C LEU A 170 -12.23 -11.69 -4.43
N ALA A 171 -11.68 -10.78 -5.24
CA ALA A 171 -12.01 -9.35 -5.18
C ALA A 171 -13.44 -9.00 -5.64
N LEU A 172 -13.93 -9.58 -6.74
CA LEU A 172 -15.22 -9.24 -7.36
C LEU A 172 -16.15 -10.43 -7.67
N GLY A 173 -15.80 -11.65 -7.26
CA GLY A 173 -16.68 -12.81 -7.44
C GLY A 173 -17.03 -13.07 -8.92
N TRP A 174 -18.31 -12.94 -9.27
CA TRP A 174 -18.81 -13.14 -10.63
C TRP A 174 -18.46 -11.97 -11.57
N LEU A 175 -18.24 -10.76 -11.05
CA LEU A 175 -17.75 -9.59 -11.80
C LEU A 175 -16.23 -9.63 -12.07
N ARG A 176 -15.58 -10.78 -11.86
CA ARG A 176 -14.14 -10.99 -12.10
C ARG A 176 -13.59 -10.50 -13.45
N PRO A 177 -14.32 -10.50 -14.60
CA PRO A 177 -13.71 -10.06 -15.86
C PRO A 177 -13.34 -8.57 -15.85
N ILE A 178 -14.00 -7.75 -15.02
CA ILE A 178 -13.78 -6.30 -14.94
C ILE A 178 -12.67 -5.97 -13.92
N ALA A 179 -12.39 -6.88 -12.97
CA ALA A 179 -11.48 -6.62 -11.86
C ALA A 179 -10.07 -6.16 -12.30
N PRO A 180 -9.39 -6.78 -13.30
CA PRO A 180 -8.04 -6.36 -13.67
C PRO A 180 -7.99 -4.93 -14.21
N LEU A 181 -9.05 -4.46 -14.88
CA LEU A 181 -9.13 -3.10 -15.38
C LEU A 181 -9.19 -2.07 -14.24
N LEU A 182 -9.94 -2.38 -13.17
CA LEU A 182 -10.09 -1.51 -12.01
C LEU A 182 -8.82 -1.44 -11.15
N GLY A 183 -8.04 -2.52 -11.13
CA GLY A 183 -6.79 -2.59 -10.40
C GLY A 183 -5.55 -2.20 -11.21
N ASP A 184 -5.66 -1.82 -12.49
CA ASP A 184 -4.49 -1.58 -13.33
C ASP A 184 -3.74 -0.30 -12.89
N PRO A 185 -2.48 -0.39 -12.41
CA PRO A 185 -1.70 0.76 -11.93
C PRO A 185 -1.31 1.74 -13.04
N ARG A 186 -1.42 1.33 -14.31
CA ARG A 186 -1.17 2.19 -15.47
C ARG A 186 -2.32 3.15 -15.73
N LEU A 187 -3.50 2.83 -15.21
CA LEU A 187 -4.71 3.62 -15.38
C LEU A 187 -4.85 4.58 -14.20
N GLY A 188 -5.35 5.78 -14.49
CA GLY A 188 -5.72 6.76 -13.44
C GLY A 188 -6.92 6.32 -12.59
N MET A 189 -7.51 5.15 -12.88
CA MET A 189 -8.61 4.54 -12.13
C MET A 189 -8.18 4.00 -10.76
N THR A 190 -6.87 3.92 -10.49
CA THR A 190 -6.33 3.83 -9.11
C THR A 190 -6.72 5.03 -8.23
N GLY A 191 -7.40 6.05 -8.78
CA GLY A 191 -8.10 7.10 -8.04
C GLY A 191 -9.05 6.61 -6.93
N ILE A 192 -9.47 5.34 -6.94
CA ILE A 192 -10.29 4.73 -5.88
C ILE A 192 -9.56 4.74 -4.51
N PHE A 193 -8.24 4.53 -4.50
CA PHE A 193 -7.40 4.73 -3.31
C PHE A 193 -7.49 6.15 -2.75
N PHE A 194 -7.45 7.10 -3.67
CA PHE A 194 -7.35 8.53 -3.41
C PHE A 194 -8.72 9.18 -3.18
N GLN A 195 -9.84 8.46 -3.23
CA GLN A 195 -11.11 9.04 -2.79
C GLN A 195 -11.11 9.32 -1.27
N LEU A 196 -10.32 8.59 -0.46
CA LEU A 196 -10.13 9.00 0.95
C LEU A 196 -9.33 10.31 1.05
N SER A 197 -8.37 10.54 0.16
CA SER A 197 -7.61 11.80 0.12
C SER A 197 -8.45 13.02 -0.26
N ARG A 198 -9.65 12.84 -0.80
CA ARG A 198 -10.60 13.94 -1.01
C ARG A 198 -11.38 14.28 0.27
N VAL A 199 -11.39 13.38 1.25
CA VAL A 199 -12.13 13.52 2.51
C VAL A 199 -11.20 13.87 3.66
N LEU A 200 -9.95 13.42 3.61
CA LEU A 200 -8.94 13.80 4.58
C LEU A 200 -8.34 15.18 4.23
N PRO A 201 -8.17 16.07 5.23
CA PRO A 201 -7.53 17.36 5.01
C PRO A 201 -6.10 17.18 4.51
N ASP A 202 -5.66 18.09 3.63
CA ASP A 202 -4.27 18.18 3.14
C ASP A 202 -3.31 18.74 4.23
N GLU A 203 -3.46 18.30 5.50
CA GLU A 203 -2.62 18.75 6.63
C GLU A 203 -2.37 17.64 7.64
N TYR A 204 -1.10 17.29 7.88
CA TYR A 204 -0.67 16.37 8.92
C TYR A 204 -0.36 17.13 10.23
N PRO A 205 -0.70 16.56 11.41
CA PRO A 205 -1.48 15.34 11.62
C PRO A 205 -3.00 15.58 11.50
N LEU A 206 -3.76 14.51 11.24
CA LEU A 206 -5.20 14.51 11.47
C LEU A 206 -5.49 14.81 12.94
N ARG A 207 -6.34 15.82 13.18
CA ARG A 207 -6.62 16.38 14.52
C ARG A 207 -7.94 15.90 15.13
N ASP A 208 -8.88 15.50 14.29
CA ASP A 208 -10.21 15.10 14.73
C ASP A 208 -10.29 13.60 15.03
N ASP A 209 -11.38 13.18 15.66
CA ASP A 209 -11.65 11.76 15.92
C ASP A 209 -11.88 10.98 14.60
N PRO A 210 -11.45 9.70 14.49
CA PRO A 210 -11.73 8.87 13.31
C PRO A 210 -13.21 8.87 12.87
N ARG A 211 -14.15 8.92 13.82
CA ARG A 211 -15.59 8.95 13.54
C ARG A 211 -16.02 10.24 12.85
N PHE A 212 -15.32 11.35 13.09
CA PHE A 212 -15.56 12.61 12.37
C PHE A 212 -15.26 12.46 10.87
N TYR A 213 -14.10 11.90 10.53
CA TYR A 213 -13.72 11.65 9.14
C TYR A 213 -14.64 10.61 8.47
N LEU A 214 -15.03 9.56 9.19
CA LEU A 214 -16.05 8.61 8.72
C LEU A 214 -17.38 9.29 8.44
N GLY A 215 -17.82 10.21 9.30
CA GLY A 215 -19.06 10.98 9.14
C GLY A 215 -19.06 11.86 7.88
N GLN A 216 -17.90 12.42 7.53
CA GLN A 216 -17.72 13.25 6.33
C GLN A 216 -17.49 12.47 5.03
N GLU A 217 -17.20 11.16 5.11
CA GLU A 217 -16.95 10.36 3.91
C GLU A 217 -18.22 10.19 3.06
N LEU A 218 -18.19 10.76 1.85
CA LEU A 218 -19.26 10.67 0.85
C LEU A 218 -19.43 9.23 0.33
N GLY A 219 -20.66 8.87 -0.02
CA GLY A 219 -21.17 7.49 -0.09
C GLY A 219 -20.43 6.46 -0.96
N LEU A 220 -19.62 6.86 -1.95
CA LEU A 220 -18.91 5.90 -2.83
C LEU A 220 -17.71 5.22 -2.15
N GLY A 221 -16.88 5.96 -1.40
CA GLY A 221 -15.77 5.39 -0.63
C GLY A 221 -16.29 4.46 0.46
N ARG A 222 -17.34 4.91 1.16
CA ARG A 222 -18.08 4.11 2.14
C ARG A 222 -18.68 2.83 1.54
N LEU A 223 -19.27 2.90 0.34
CA LEU A 223 -19.84 1.74 -0.35
C LEU A 223 -18.75 0.73 -0.74
N LEU A 224 -17.60 1.21 -1.21
CA LEU A 224 -16.47 0.35 -1.53
C LEU A 224 -15.96 -0.36 -0.27
N ASP A 225 -15.59 0.40 0.76
CA ASP A 225 -14.97 -0.14 1.96
C ASP A 225 -15.93 -1.09 2.68
N PHE A 226 -17.11 -0.63 3.05
CA PHE A 226 -18.04 -1.44 3.85
C PHE A 226 -18.89 -2.43 3.04
N GLY A 227 -19.14 -2.11 1.77
CA GLY A 227 -20.02 -2.87 0.90
C GLY A 227 -19.30 -3.92 0.05
N VAL A 228 -18.00 -3.71 -0.25
CA VAL A 228 -17.21 -4.58 -1.14
C VAL A 228 -15.99 -5.17 -0.45
N ILE A 229 -15.16 -4.35 0.22
CA ILE A 229 -13.89 -4.79 0.82
C ILE A 229 -14.11 -5.53 2.14
N VAL A 230 -14.74 -4.89 3.12
CA VAL A 230 -14.97 -5.41 4.49
C VAL A 230 -15.54 -6.83 4.51
N PRO A 231 -16.54 -7.20 3.69
CA PRO A 231 -17.07 -8.57 3.67
C PRO A 231 -16.04 -9.67 3.34
N ARG A 232 -14.92 -9.31 2.70
CA ARG A 232 -13.87 -10.23 2.23
C ARG A 232 -12.54 -9.99 2.92
N LEU A 233 -12.50 -9.07 3.87
CA LEU A 233 -11.27 -8.50 4.40
C LEU A 233 -10.33 -9.57 4.94
N GLN A 234 -10.87 -10.50 5.71
CA GLN A 234 -10.13 -11.65 6.24
C GLN A 234 -9.47 -12.47 5.12
N GLN A 235 -10.19 -12.77 4.05
CA GLN A 235 -9.67 -13.55 2.91
C GLN A 235 -8.63 -12.78 2.11
N ILE A 236 -8.79 -11.45 1.99
CA ILE A 236 -7.82 -10.58 1.34
C ILE A 236 -6.51 -10.58 2.11
N TYR A 237 -6.54 -10.47 3.45
CA TYR A 237 -5.35 -10.52 4.29
C TYR A 237 -4.67 -11.89 4.24
N GLU A 238 -5.43 -12.98 4.33
CA GLU A 238 -4.91 -14.36 4.19
C GLU A 238 -4.24 -14.61 2.85
N TRP A 239 -4.93 -14.23 1.76
CA TRP A 239 -4.39 -14.35 0.42
C TRP A 239 -3.14 -13.46 0.24
N SER A 240 -3.16 -12.23 0.76
CA SER A 240 -2.03 -11.30 0.64
C SER A 240 -0.82 -11.75 1.43
N ALA A 241 -1.00 -12.28 2.65
CA ALA A 241 0.07 -12.81 3.47
C ALA A 241 0.80 -13.95 2.75
N HIS A 242 0.05 -14.81 2.05
CA HIS A 242 0.61 -15.86 1.21
C HIS A 242 1.28 -15.30 -0.07
N GLU A 243 0.59 -14.44 -0.84
CA GLU A 243 1.08 -13.89 -2.11
C GLU A 243 2.38 -13.08 -1.94
N LEU A 244 2.47 -12.32 -0.85
CA LEU A 244 3.63 -11.49 -0.49
C LEU A 244 4.65 -12.26 0.36
N ALA A 245 4.32 -13.48 0.77
CA ALA A 245 5.11 -14.33 1.66
C ALA A 245 5.53 -13.62 2.95
N GLU A 246 4.59 -12.88 3.54
CA GLU A 246 4.75 -12.09 4.75
C GLU A 246 3.65 -12.48 5.78
N PRO A 247 3.91 -13.49 6.63
CA PRO A 247 2.93 -13.99 7.58
C PRO A 247 2.58 -12.98 8.68
N GLY A 248 3.45 -11.99 8.97
CA GLY A 248 3.17 -10.94 9.96
C GLY A 248 1.95 -10.09 9.61
N LEU A 249 1.56 -10.06 8.33
CA LEU A 249 0.32 -9.40 7.89
C LEU A 249 -0.95 -9.98 8.55
N LEU A 250 -0.92 -11.24 8.99
CA LEU A 250 -2.07 -11.86 9.66
C LEU A 250 -2.33 -11.28 11.06
N GLU A 251 -1.35 -10.63 11.69
CA GLU A 251 -1.54 -9.96 12.98
C GLU A 251 -2.39 -8.68 12.86
N PHE A 252 -2.60 -8.19 11.64
CA PHE A 252 -3.29 -6.94 11.36
C PHE A 252 -4.79 -7.14 11.09
N ILE A 253 -5.27 -8.39 11.23
CA ILE A 253 -6.67 -8.75 11.07
C ILE A 253 -7.09 -9.80 12.11
N ALA A 254 -8.25 -9.59 12.74
CA ALA A 254 -8.89 -10.57 13.61
C ALA A 254 -10.38 -10.65 13.31
N ASP A 255 -10.87 -11.83 12.90
CA ASP A 255 -12.29 -12.07 12.57
C ASP A 255 -12.90 -11.02 11.61
N GLY A 256 -12.13 -10.63 10.59
CA GLY A 256 -12.54 -9.60 9.62
C GLY A 256 -12.53 -8.18 10.16
N THR A 257 -11.87 -7.94 11.30
CA THR A 257 -11.66 -6.63 11.92
C THR A 257 -10.20 -6.21 11.79
N LEU A 258 -9.95 -4.97 11.39
CA LEU A 258 -8.61 -4.39 11.28
C LEU A 258 -7.99 -4.13 12.66
N THR A 259 -6.75 -4.56 12.86
CA THR A 259 -6.05 -4.51 14.16
C THR A 259 -4.64 -3.91 14.07
N TYR A 260 -4.21 -3.38 12.92
CA TYR A 260 -2.87 -2.79 12.81
C TYR A 260 -2.76 -1.54 13.69
N ALA A 261 -1.89 -1.57 14.71
CA ALA A 261 -1.76 -0.51 15.70
C ALA A 261 -3.13 -0.05 16.29
N TRP A 262 -4.10 -0.96 16.37
CA TRP A 262 -5.47 -0.67 16.77
C TRP A 262 -5.99 -1.72 17.76
N PRO A 263 -6.45 -1.34 18.96
CA PRO A 263 -6.98 -2.30 19.94
C PRO A 263 -8.24 -3.01 19.42
N LEU A 264 -8.36 -4.30 19.71
CA LEU A 264 -9.54 -5.08 19.31
C LEU A 264 -10.82 -4.61 20.05
N ASP A 265 -10.68 -4.07 21.26
CA ASP A 265 -11.79 -3.55 22.04
C ASP A 265 -12.45 -2.32 21.38
N ASP A 266 -11.66 -1.55 20.61
CA ASP A 266 -12.09 -0.35 19.88
C ASP A 266 -12.51 -0.66 18.42
N ARG A 267 -12.91 -1.91 18.14
CA ARG A 267 -13.28 -2.36 16.79
C ARG A 267 -14.59 -1.79 16.26
N ASP A 268 -15.36 -1.13 17.12
CA ASP A 268 -16.66 -0.55 16.76
C ASP A 268 -16.51 0.54 15.68
N VAL A 269 -15.35 1.20 15.59
CA VAL A 269 -15.02 2.17 14.52
C VAL A 269 -15.11 1.55 13.11
N TRP A 270 -14.94 0.23 12.99
CA TRP A 270 -15.02 -0.50 11.72
C TRP A 270 -16.44 -0.98 11.39
N ARG A 271 -17.42 -0.73 12.26
CA ARG A 271 -18.80 -1.16 12.01
C ARG A 271 -19.47 -0.19 11.03
N PRO A 272 -20.03 -0.70 9.92
CA PRO A 272 -20.77 0.15 9.00
C PRO A 272 -22.05 0.67 9.68
N PRO A 273 -22.46 1.91 9.38
CA PRO A 273 -23.80 2.35 9.71
C PRO A 273 -24.84 1.51 8.94
N PRO A 274 -26.06 1.33 9.48
CA PRO A 274 -27.13 0.65 8.78
C PRO A 274 -27.46 1.36 7.46
N SER A 275 -27.34 0.66 6.33
CA SER A 275 -27.60 1.20 5.00
C SER A 275 -28.10 0.12 4.04
N LEU A 276 -29.23 0.40 3.37
CA LEU A 276 -29.81 -0.49 2.36
C LEU A 276 -28.86 -0.71 1.18
N ALA A 277 -28.11 0.32 0.77
CA ALA A 277 -27.13 0.22 -0.31
C ALA A 277 -26.01 -0.79 0.04
N LEU A 278 -25.54 -0.77 1.29
CA LEU A 278 -24.53 -1.73 1.77
C LEU A 278 -25.08 -3.16 1.85
N GLN A 279 -26.35 -3.33 2.23
CA GLN A 279 -26.98 -4.64 2.25
C GLN A 279 -27.15 -5.21 0.83
N LEU A 280 -27.57 -4.37 -0.13
CA LEU A 280 -27.70 -4.75 -1.53
C LEU A 280 -26.35 -5.10 -2.16
N SER A 281 -25.29 -4.31 -1.91
CA SER A 281 -23.95 -4.60 -2.44
C SER A 281 -23.43 -5.95 -1.94
N ARG A 282 -23.65 -6.27 -0.65
CA ARG A 282 -23.25 -7.55 -0.04
C ARG A 282 -24.03 -8.73 -0.62
N ARG A 283 -25.29 -8.52 -1.03
CA ARG A 283 -26.09 -9.55 -1.72
C ARG A 283 -25.64 -9.77 -3.16
N LEU A 284 -25.33 -8.69 -3.89
CA LEU A 284 -24.88 -8.75 -5.28
C LEU A 284 -23.46 -9.31 -5.40
N LEU A 285 -22.62 -9.00 -4.41
CA LEU A 285 -21.24 -9.46 -4.30
C LEU A 285 -21.08 -10.16 -2.95
N PRO A 286 -21.53 -11.42 -2.81
CA PRO A 286 -21.28 -12.19 -1.60
C PRO A 286 -19.79 -12.54 -1.48
N PRO A 287 -19.22 -12.56 -0.26
CA PRO A 287 -17.87 -13.09 -0.06
C PRO A 287 -17.84 -14.58 -0.39
N GLN A 288 -16.68 -15.09 -0.80
CA GLN A 288 -16.54 -16.53 -1.01
C GLN A 288 -16.78 -17.23 0.34
N ARG A 289 -17.54 -18.34 0.34
CA ARG A 289 -17.65 -19.14 1.56
C ARG A 289 -16.29 -19.74 1.86
N ARG A 290 -15.76 -19.56 3.07
CA ARG A 290 -14.63 -20.38 3.53
C ARG A 290 -15.05 -21.83 3.38
N VAL A 291 -14.33 -22.60 2.57
CA VAL A 291 -14.43 -24.06 2.64
C VAL A 291 -13.81 -24.42 3.97
N THR A 292 -14.63 -24.53 5.01
CA THR A 292 -14.22 -25.18 6.26
C THR A 292 -13.86 -26.59 5.87
N GLY A 293 -12.55 -26.89 5.84
CA GLY A 293 -12.08 -28.25 5.69
C GLY A 293 -12.77 -29.10 6.74
N ARG A 294 -13.61 -30.04 6.30
CA ARG A 294 -13.94 -31.19 7.11
C ARG A 294 -12.64 -31.98 7.24
N SER A 295 -12.02 -31.90 8.41
CA SER A 295 -11.19 -32.99 8.91
C SER A 295 -12.12 -34.21 9.01
N GLY A 296 -11.97 -35.11 8.05
CA GLY A 296 -12.42 -36.49 8.12
C GLY A 296 -11.18 -37.38 8.19
#